data_AF-A0AAE1WL36-F1
#
_entry.id   AF-A0AAE1WL36-F1
#
_cell.length_a   1.000
_cell.length_b   1.000
_cell.length_c   1.000
_cell.angle_alpha   90.00
_cell.angle_beta   90.00
_cell.angle_gamma   90.00
#
_symmetry.space_group_name_H-M   'P 1'
#
loop_
_entity.id
_entity.type
_entity.pdbx_description
1 polymer ?
#
loop_
_entity_poly.entity_id
_entity_poly.type
_entity_poly.pdbx_seq_one_letter_code
_entity_poly.pdbx_strand_id
1 'polypeptide(L)'
;MPKNLGRLSDLWGLSIWFANIEDDISFISSLTNCTKLRNLQINGNFLTGSLPHSIANLSSQLNILTMDANLIRGTIPSCIGDLTELSVLSLEFNLFSGPIPSSIGGLTKLQEIYLGSIPPSLGNCSNLLTLDLSYNNFSGPIPKEIVSLSSVSIHLDLSNNNLFGSIPSEVLYLGGNSFHGEIPQGLSLLKGLQELDLSRNNFSGLIPGFLGELNLTYLNLSFNKLQGPVPVEGVFRNVSAVSLEENTELCGGISELKLPPCPPTNPKKKSSHIPLKIIVPVSVSGAIFIAIIAFSYLFIQRKTKSRNDLYTSLFESQFQRLSYADLLKATDGFSEANMIGFGRFGSVYKGIIDNGNTMIAIKVLKLHVPGAYKSFTRECNMLRGVRHRNLLKILSISVSIDYQGNDFIALIYQFKANGSLDKWLHLDTDGQDENIRYLTLMQRLDIAIDVASAVEYLHNGTDSAVVHGDLKPSNILLDDEMTAHVGDFGLAKVISNVSSSFAADESHSKVVKGTIGYIAPGQASSPFPP
;
A
#
# COMPACT_ATOMS: atom_id res chain seq x y z
N MET A 1 7.38 0.89 25.86
CA MET A 1 8.83 1.09 26.00
C MET A 1 9.17 1.53 27.43
N PRO A 2 10.19 0.95 28.08
CA PRO A 2 10.60 1.38 29.41
C PRO A 2 11.10 2.83 29.38
N LYS A 3 10.44 3.74 30.11
CA LYS A 3 10.78 5.17 30.14
C LYS A 3 12.14 5.49 30.80
N ASN A 4 12.77 4.50 31.43
CA ASN A 4 14.01 4.62 32.20
C ASN A 4 15.25 4.06 31.51
N LEU A 5 15.21 3.78 30.20
CA LEU A 5 16.36 3.23 29.45
C LEU A 5 17.62 4.10 29.55
N GLY A 6 17.45 5.42 29.72
CA GLY A 6 18.53 6.36 29.98
C GLY A 6 19.38 6.13 31.24
N ARG A 7 19.00 5.20 32.13
CA ARG A 7 19.83 4.80 33.28
C ARG A 7 20.97 3.84 32.90
N LEU A 8 20.92 3.26 31.71
CA LEU A 8 21.92 2.34 31.19
C LEU A 8 23.03 3.13 30.47
N SER A 9 23.90 3.80 31.21
CA SER A 9 24.96 4.66 30.65
C SER A 9 25.90 3.95 29.68
N ASP A 10 26.06 2.64 29.85
CA ASP A 10 26.89 1.77 29.01
C ASP A 10 26.12 1.06 27.88
N LEU A 11 24.85 1.40 27.66
CA LEU A 11 24.04 0.80 26.61
C LEU A 11 24.68 1.07 25.24
N TRP A 12 25.12 -0.01 24.60
CA TRP A 12 25.77 0.04 23.29
C TRP A 12 24.79 -0.11 22.12
N GLY A 13 23.69 -0.85 22.31
CA GLY A 13 22.70 -1.06 21.26
C GLY A 13 21.32 -1.35 21.83
N LEU A 14 20.29 -0.85 21.16
CA LEU A 14 18.88 -1.16 21.40
C LEU A 14 18.27 -1.65 20.10
N SER A 15 17.84 -2.91 20.07
CA SER A 15 17.29 -3.55 18.89
C SER A 15 15.95 -4.21 19.22
N ILE A 16 14.88 -3.72 18.62
CA ILE A 16 13.50 -4.17 18.88
C ILE A 16 12.73 -4.17 17.57
N TRP A 17 12.65 -5.32 16.90
CA TRP A 17 12.01 -5.42 15.57
C TRP A 17 10.80 -6.33 15.60
N PHE A 18 9.73 -5.96 14.88
CA PHE A 18 8.55 -6.81 14.69
C PHE A 18 7.92 -7.30 16.01
N ALA A 19 7.98 -6.44 17.04
CA ALA A 19 7.52 -6.76 18.39
C ALA A 19 6.10 -6.23 18.68
N ASN A 20 5.43 -5.63 17.68
CA ASN A 20 4.09 -5.04 17.79
C ASN A 20 3.96 -4.06 18.97
N ILE A 21 5.04 -3.31 19.28
CA ILE A 21 5.00 -2.34 20.36
C ILE A 21 4.17 -1.14 19.94
N GLU A 22 3.06 -0.93 20.64
CA GLU A 22 2.21 0.27 20.59
C GLU A 22 2.63 1.20 21.72
N ASP A 23 3.43 2.21 21.41
CA ASP A 23 3.84 3.24 22.37
C ASP A 23 4.30 4.50 21.63
N ASP A 24 4.48 5.59 22.37
CA ASP A 24 5.06 6.83 21.86
C ASP A 24 6.60 6.79 21.89
N ILE A 25 7.24 7.45 20.92
CA ILE A 25 8.70 7.50 20.82
C ILE A 25 9.38 8.48 21.79
N SER A 26 8.67 9.08 22.74
CA SER A 26 9.24 9.99 23.76
C SER A 26 10.41 9.39 24.54
N PHE A 27 10.51 8.06 24.64
CA PHE A 27 11.63 7.39 25.30
C PHE A 27 12.99 7.68 24.64
N ILE A 28 13.04 8.09 23.36
CA ILE A 28 14.25 8.52 22.66
C ILE A 28 14.98 9.62 23.45
N SER A 29 14.23 10.55 24.05
CA SER A 29 14.83 11.63 24.85
C SER A 29 15.61 11.09 26.05
N SER A 30 15.20 9.96 26.62
CA SER A 30 15.94 9.33 27.72
C SER A 30 17.26 8.71 27.27
N LEU A 31 17.37 8.29 26.01
CA LEU A 31 18.57 7.65 25.46
C LEU A 31 19.75 8.61 25.25
N THR A 32 19.51 9.92 25.36
CA THR A 32 20.58 10.95 25.34
C THR A 32 21.64 10.73 26.43
N ASN A 33 21.27 10.07 27.53
CA ASN A 33 22.21 9.69 28.60
C ASN A 33 23.06 8.45 28.28
N CYS A 34 22.74 7.72 27.20
CA CYS A 34 23.45 6.50 26.79
C CYS A 34 24.65 6.84 25.89
N THR A 35 25.72 7.38 26.48
CA THR A 35 26.87 7.93 25.75
C THR A 35 27.63 6.92 24.87
N LYS A 36 27.45 5.61 25.08
CA LYS A 36 28.09 4.53 24.29
C LYS A 36 27.19 3.95 23.20
N LEU A 37 25.98 4.47 23.00
CA LEU A 37 25.01 3.94 22.05
C LEU A 37 25.52 4.03 20.61
N ARG A 38 25.58 2.90 19.90
CA ARG A 38 25.96 2.82 18.49
C ARG A 38 24.80 2.40 17.60
N ASN A 39 23.90 1.57 18.11
CA ASN A 39 22.82 1.00 17.32
C ASN A 39 21.48 1.28 17.99
N LEU A 40 20.60 1.99 17.28
CA LEU A 40 19.20 2.17 17.69
C LEU A 40 18.30 1.70 16.56
N GLN A 41 17.68 0.54 16.76
CA GLN A 41 16.92 -0.14 15.74
C GLN A 41 15.56 -0.56 16.31
N ILE A 42 14.49 0.13 15.92
CA ILE A 42 13.14 -0.03 16.46
C ILE A 42 12.08 -0.27 15.37
N ASN A 43 12.53 -0.77 14.22
CA ASN A 43 11.72 -0.93 13.03
C ASN A 43 10.63 -2.01 13.14
N GLY A 44 9.54 -1.87 12.39
CA GLY A 44 8.47 -2.86 12.35
C GLY A 44 7.63 -2.93 13.63
N ASN A 45 7.28 -1.79 14.23
CA ASN A 45 6.38 -1.74 15.39
C ASN A 45 5.19 -0.80 15.10
N PHE A 46 4.41 -0.47 16.12
CA PHE A 46 3.30 0.50 16.02
C PHE A 46 3.64 1.78 16.77
N LEU A 47 4.92 2.19 16.76
CA LEU A 47 5.37 3.34 17.51
C LEU A 47 4.82 4.63 16.90
N THR A 48 4.27 5.49 17.75
CA THR A 48 3.63 6.78 17.39
C THR A 48 4.44 7.96 17.94
N GLY A 49 3.98 9.19 17.73
CA GLY A 49 4.65 10.40 18.20
C GLY A 49 5.42 11.13 17.11
N SER A 50 6.20 12.14 17.50
CA SER A 50 7.07 12.89 16.60
C SER A 50 8.53 12.78 17.01
N LEU A 51 9.44 12.77 16.02
CA LEU A 51 10.87 12.63 16.30
C LEU A 51 11.34 13.85 17.12
N PRO A 52 11.82 13.67 18.36
CA PRO A 52 12.14 14.81 19.20
C PRO A 52 13.46 15.48 18.74
N HIS A 53 13.60 16.78 18.97
CA HIS A 53 14.84 17.51 18.63
C HIS A 53 16.05 16.99 19.44
N SER A 54 15.81 16.33 20.57
CA SER A 54 16.81 15.65 21.38
C SER A 54 17.47 14.45 20.67
N ILE A 55 16.96 14.01 19.52
CA ILE A 55 17.60 12.97 18.68
C ILE A 55 19.07 13.31 18.35
N ALA A 56 19.39 14.60 18.19
CA ALA A 56 20.74 15.06 17.92
C ALA A 56 21.69 14.94 19.12
N ASN A 57 21.13 14.83 20.34
CA ASN A 57 21.88 14.65 21.58
C ASN A 57 22.07 13.17 21.92
N LEU A 58 21.70 12.25 21.03
CA LEU A 58 22.12 10.85 21.15
C LEU A 58 23.64 10.74 21.03
N SER A 59 24.19 9.57 21.36
CA SER A 59 25.64 9.35 21.34
C SER A 59 26.26 9.79 20.02
N SER A 60 27.38 10.50 20.09
CA SER A 60 28.19 10.84 18.92
C SER A 60 28.82 9.63 18.24
N GLN A 61 28.73 8.43 18.83
CA GLN A 61 29.16 7.17 18.21
C GLN A 61 27.99 6.42 17.52
N LEU A 62 26.80 7.01 17.47
CA LEU A 62 25.64 6.40 16.85
C LEU A 62 25.91 6.16 15.36
N ASN A 63 25.87 4.90 14.97
CA ASN A 63 26.23 4.42 13.65
C ASN A 63 25.03 3.90 12.87
N ILE A 64 24.08 3.23 13.55
CA ILE A 64 22.88 2.67 12.93
C ILE A 64 21.65 3.27 13.60
N LEU A 65 20.77 3.88 12.80
CA LEU A 65 19.48 4.41 13.22
C LEU A 65 18.37 3.89 12.29
N THR A 66 17.60 2.91 12.75
CA THR A 66 16.47 2.35 11.98
C THR A 66 15.16 2.48 12.77
N MET A 67 14.17 3.15 12.18
CA MET A 67 12.83 3.34 12.75
C MET A 67 11.73 3.07 11.72
N ASP A 68 12.06 2.41 10.61
CA ASP A 68 11.12 2.11 9.54
C ASP A 68 9.93 1.26 9.99
N ALA A 69 8.85 1.29 9.20
CA ALA A 69 7.64 0.51 9.45
C ALA A 69 7.04 0.75 10.85
N ASN A 70 6.70 2.01 11.12
CA ASN A 70 6.05 2.49 12.34
C ASN A 70 4.96 3.52 12.00
N LEU A 71 4.38 4.19 13.01
CA LEU A 71 3.33 5.21 12.87
C LEU A 71 3.83 6.61 13.28
N ILE A 72 5.14 6.87 13.17
CA ILE A 72 5.76 8.13 13.61
C ILE A 72 5.33 9.28 12.67
N ARG A 73 4.86 10.38 13.24
CA ARG A 73 4.27 11.55 12.55
C ARG A 73 5.16 12.80 12.67
N GLY A 74 4.79 13.86 11.96
CA GLY A 74 5.47 15.16 12.03
C GLY A 74 6.68 15.26 11.10
N THR A 75 7.54 16.26 11.28
CA THR A 75 8.69 16.50 10.40
C THR A 75 9.95 15.82 10.93
N ILE A 76 10.88 15.47 10.03
CA ILE A 76 12.24 15.07 10.43
C ILE A 76 12.97 16.36 10.89
N PRO A 77 13.45 16.44 12.14
CA PRO A 77 14.11 17.63 12.66
C PRO A 77 15.48 17.83 11.99
N SER A 78 15.83 19.08 11.68
CA SER A 78 17.10 19.40 11.00
C SER A 78 18.34 19.04 11.81
N CYS A 79 18.25 18.96 13.13
CA CYS A 79 19.36 18.54 13.97
C CYS A 79 19.78 17.06 13.77
N ILE A 80 19.03 16.26 13.00
CA ILE A 80 19.44 14.88 12.66
C ILE A 80 20.80 14.83 11.93
N GLY A 81 21.19 15.92 11.26
CA GLY A 81 22.48 16.05 10.58
C GLY A 81 23.69 16.13 11.52
N ASP A 82 23.47 16.34 12.82
CA ASP A 82 24.55 16.42 13.82
C ASP A 82 25.11 15.03 14.20
N LEU A 83 24.41 13.95 13.81
CA LEU A 83 24.79 12.56 14.03
C LEU A 83 25.83 12.07 13.01
N THR A 84 26.95 12.78 12.93
CA THR A 84 27.98 12.67 11.87
C THR A 84 28.64 11.29 11.69
N GLU A 85 28.50 10.38 12.66
CA GLU A 85 29.01 8.99 12.59
C GLU A 85 28.01 7.97 12.02
N LEU A 86 26.78 8.40 11.66
CA LEU A 86 25.78 7.51 11.07
C LEU A 86 26.26 6.93 9.74
N SER A 87 26.22 5.60 9.64
CA SER A 87 26.39 4.86 8.38
C SER A 87 25.07 4.33 7.83
N VAL A 88 24.06 4.08 8.67
CA VAL A 88 22.75 3.58 8.24
C VAL A 88 21.64 4.43 8.84
N LEU A 89 20.78 4.99 7.98
CA LEU A 89 19.59 5.75 8.38
C LEU A 89 18.33 5.22 7.66
N SER A 90 17.40 4.64 8.41
CA SER A 90 16.13 4.14 7.87
C SER A 90 14.94 4.74 8.61
N LEU A 91 14.09 5.49 7.89
CA LEU A 91 12.87 6.13 8.44
C LEU A 91 11.61 5.87 7.58
N GLU A 92 11.70 5.03 6.55
CA GLU A 92 10.61 4.72 5.62
C GLU A 92 9.40 4.06 6.30
N PHE A 93 8.26 3.97 5.59
CA PHE A 93 7.03 3.38 6.13
C PHE A 93 6.60 3.96 7.50
N ASN A 94 6.66 5.29 7.62
CA ASN A 94 6.14 6.08 8.73
C ASN A 94 5.13 7.11 8.21
N LEU A 95 4.60 7.96 9.10
CA LEU A 95 3.66 9.04 8.80
C LEU A 95 4.35 10.42 8.82
N PHE A 96 5.65 10.48 8.53
CA PHE A 96 6.39 11.74 8.46
C PHE A 96 5.81 12.66 7.37
N SER A 97 5.77 13.96 7.65
CA SER A 97 5.28 15.01 6.77
C SER A 97 6.32 16.12 6.63
N GLY A 98 6.16 16.98 5.62
CA GLY A 98 7.11 18.05 5.32
C GLY A 98 8.38 17.60 4.59
N PRO A 99 9.26 18.54 4.23
CA PRO A 99 10.47 18.23 3.47
C PRO A 99 11.52 17.52 4.33
N ILE A 100 12.32 16.67 3.70
CA ILE A 100 13.52 16.14 4.36
C ILE A 100 14.52 17.28 4.58
N PRO A 101 15.06 17.44 5.79
CA PRO A 101 15.96 18.54 6.09
C PRO A 101 17.29 18.42 5.34
N SER A 102 17.78 19.55 4.84
CA SER A 102 19.03 19.62 4.06
C SER A 102 20.28 19.21 4.84
N SER A 103 20.20 19.24 6.17
CA SER A 103 21.24 18.82 7.10
C SER A 103 21.61 17.33 6.99
N ILE A 104 20.76 16.48 6.39
CA ILE A 104 21.15 15.10 6.04
C ILE A 104 22.40 15.06 5.16
N GLY A 105 22.64 16.09 4.34
CA GLY A 105 23.88 16.22 3.55
C GLY A 105 25.16 16.41 4.39
N GLY A 106 25.04 16.65 5.70
CA GLY A 106 26.14 16.68 6.65
C GLY A 106 26.59 15.30 7.16
N LEU A 107 25.79 14.25 6.90
CA LEU A 107 26.08 12.87 7.29
C LEU A 107 27.08 12.23 6.31
N THR A 108 28.32 12.73 6.30
CA THR A 108 29.37 12.36 5.32
C THR A 108 29.84 10.90 5.37
N LYS A 109 29.47 10.16 6.43
CA LYS A 109 29.77 8.73 6.63
C LYS A 109 28.60 7.81 6.25
N LEU A 110 27.48 8.35 5.79
CA LEU A 110 26.29 7.59 5.47
C LEU A 110 26.54 6.66 4.27
N GLN A 111 26.24 5.38 4.46
CA GLN A 111 26.39 4.31 3.46
C GLN A 111 25.04 3.83 2.95
N GLU A 112 24.03 3.78 3.82
CA GLU A 112 22.67 3.34 3.50
C GLU A 112 21.64 4.36 4.01
N ILE A 113 20.67 4.70 3.17
CA ILE A 113 19.61 5.65 3.49
C ILE A 113 18.27 5.22 2.89
N TYR A 114 17.23 5.13 3.73
CA TYR A 114 15.87 4.77 3.33
C TYR A 114 14.88 5.84 3.85
N LEU A 115 14.34 6.69 2.96
CA LEU A 115 13.49 7.86 3.29
C LEU A 115 12.27 7.98 2.35
N GLY A 116 11.36 8.94 2.61
CA GLY A 116 10.10 9.15 1.87
C GLY A 116 10.04 10.27 0.82
N SER A 117 11.06 11.15 0.72
CA SER A 117 11.33 12.02 -0.45
C SER A 117 12.84 12.08 -0.74
N ILE A 118 13.26 12.69 -1.85
CA ILE A 118 14.68 12.77 -2.22
C ILE A 118 15.16 14.23 -2.10
N PRO A 119 15.96 14.61 -1.09
CA PRO A 119 16.42 15.99 -0.94
C PRO A 119 17.63 16.29 -1.84
N PRO A 120 17.70 17.46 -2.50
CA PRO A 120 18.87 17.86 -3.31
C PRO A 120 20.19 17.82 -2.54
N SER A 121 20.18 18.06 -1.23
CA SER A 121 21.36 18.01 -0.36
C SER A 121 22.00 16.62 -0.25
N LEU A 122 21.32 15.55 -0.67
CA LEU A 122 21.92 14.20 -0.75
C LEU A 122 23.11 14.18 -1.72
N GLY A 123 23.16 15.11 -2.68
CA GLY A 123 24.30 15.36 -3.56
C GLY A 123 25.61 15.77 -2.85
N ASN A 124 25.60 16.03 -1.54
CA ASN A 124 26.82 16.30 -0.77
C ASN A 124 27.47 15.03 -0.17
N CYS A 125 26.81 13.88 -0.25
CA CYS A 125 27.31 12.60 0.28
C CYS A 125 28.35 11.96 -0.68
N SER A 126 29.55 12.52 -0.73
CA SER A 126 30.61 12.17 -1.70
C SER A 126 31.26 10.79 -1.53
N ASN A 127 30.85 9.97 -0.56
CA ASN A 127 31.31 8.59 -0.36
C ASN A 127 30.24 7.53 -0.68
N LEU A 128 29.07 7.97 -1.18
CA LEU A 128 27.93 7.08 -1.41
C LEU A 128 28.22 6.17 -2.61
N LEU A 129 28.37 4.86 -2.38
CA LEU A 129 28.69 3.86 -3.41
C LEU A 129 27.44 3.23 -4.06
N THR A 130 26.35 3.14 -3.30
CA THR A 130 25.07 2.56 -3.69
C THR A 130 23.95 3.44 -3.16
N LEU A 131 22.97 3.74 -4.02
CA LEU A 131 21.76 4.48 -3.66
C LEU A 131 20.56 3.70 -4.18
N ASP A 132 19.94 2.90 -3.31
CA ASP A 132 18.68 2.22 -3.61
C ASP A 132 17.53 3.04 -3.00
N LEU A 133 16.70 3.57 -3.89
CA LEU A 133 15.52 4.36 -3.62
C LEU A 133 14.29 3.70 -4.27
N SER A 134 14.38 2.42 -4.63
CA SER A 134 13.33 1.68 -5.32
C SER A 134 12.12 1.39 -4.43
N TYR A 135 10.98 1.05 -5.03
CA TYR A 135 9.75 0.61 -4.33
C TYR A 135 9.20 1.60 -3.30
N ASN A 136 9.35 2.90 -3.59
CA ASN A 136 8.86 3.98 -2.76
C ASN A 136 7.69 4.70 -3.45
N ASN A 137 7.12 5.70 -2.77
CA ASN A 137 6.08 6.56 -3.36
C ASN A 137 6.64 7.94 -3.73
N PHE A 138 7.95 8.02 -4.04
CA PHE A 138 8.62 9.27 -4.36
C PHE A 138 7.96 9.94 -5.56
N SER A 139 7.70 11.23 -5.48
CA SER A 139 7.13 12.03 -6.57
C SER A 139 7.91 13.34 -6.71
N GLY A 140 7.86 13.93 -7.90
CA GLY A 140 8.67 15.09 -8.24
C GLY A 140 9.87 14.74 -9.13
N PRO A 141 10.64 15.76 -9.57
CA PRO A 141 11.85 15.56 -10.35
C PRO A 141 13.01 15.05 -9.52
N ILE A 142 13.88 14.25 -10.13
CA ILE A 142 15.16 13.85 -9.53
C ILE A 142 16.05 15.10 -9.42
N PRO A 143 16.54 15.46 -8.22
CA PRO A 143 17.44 16.60 -8.05
C PRO A 143 18.75 16.42 -8.82
N LYS A 144 19.15 17.43 -9.61
CA LYS A 144 20.40 17.43 -10.40
C LYS A 144 21.66 17.19 -9.56
N GLU A 145 21.62 17.51 -8.28
CA GLU A 145 22.71 17.36 -7.32
C GLU A 145 23.03 15.88 -7.04
N ILE A 146 22.00 15.02 -7.00
CA ILE A 146 22.17 13.55 -6.87
C ILE A 146 22.71 12.97 -8.16
N VAL A 147 22.32 13.57 -9.29
CA VAL A 147 22.81 13.22 -10.63
C VAL A 147 24.30 13.53 -10.79
N SER A 148 24.84 14.47 -10.01
CA SER A 148 26.25 14.89 -10.05
C SER A 148 27.17 14.19 -9.04
N LEU A 149 26.67 13.23 -8.27
CA LEU A 149 27.47 12.46 -7.32
C LEU A 149 28.43 11.54 -8.08
N SER A 150 29.68 11.96 -8.24
CA SER A 150 30.74 11.17 -8.86
C SER A 150 31.14 9.90 -8.09
N SER A 151 30.57 9.67 -6.89
CA SER A 151 30.89 8.53 -6.03
C SER A 151 29.94 7.35 -6.15
N VAL A 152 28.76 7.51 -6.77
CA VAL A 152 27.78 6.42 -6.95
C VAL A 152 28.25 5.51 -8.09
N SER A 153 29.40 4.88 -7.88
CA SER A 153 30.14 4.16 -8.91
C SER A 153 29.58 2.76 -9.16
N ILE A 154 28.61 2.28 -8.37
CA ILE A 154 28.18 0.87 -8.37
C ILE A 154 26.70 0.69 -8.70
N HIS A 155 25.76 1.43 -8.07
CA HIS A 155 24.32 1.14 -8.24
C HIS A 155 23.41 2.33 -7.84
N LEU A 156 22.53 2.75 -8.75
CA LEU A 156 21.41 3.68 -8.49
C LEU A 156 20.09 3.03 -8.94
N ASP A 157 19.26 2.64 -7.97
CA ASP A 157 17.91 2.12 -8.24
C ASP A 157 16.85 3.13 -7.81
N LEU A 158 16.07 3.61 -8.76
CA LEU A 158 14.96 4.54 -8.58
C LEU A 158 13.64 3.91 -9.06
N SER A 159 13.62 2.60 -9.31
CA SER A 159 12.49 1.88 -9.89
C SER A 159 11.27 1.85 -8.97
N ASN A 160 10.08 1.66 -9.54
CA ASN A 160 8.82 1.51 -8.80
C ASN A 160 8.52 2.71 -7.88
N ASN A 161 8.50 3.91 -8.47
CA ASN A 161 8.18 5.19 -7.83
C ASN A 161 7.21 6.03 -8.71
N ASN A 162 6.86 7.24 -8.26
CA ASN A 162 6.09 8.24 -9.02
C ASN A 162 6.98 9.40 -9.54
N LEU A 163 8.26 9.12 -9.82
CA LEU A 163 9.22 10.14 -10.27
C LEU A 163 8.95 10.56 -11.72
N PHE A 164 9.21 11.83 -12.05
CA PHE A 164 9.06 12.40 -13.40
C PHE A 164 10.20 13.36 -13.74
N GLY A 165 10.29 13.86 -14.98
CA GLY A 165 11.35 14.80 -15.39
C GLY A 165 12.54 14.14 -16.09
N SER A 166 13.70 14.82 -16.12
CA SER A 166 14.88 14.37 -16.87
C SER A 166 15.65 13.26 -16.14
N ILE A 167 16.10 12.27 -16.92
CA ILE A 167 16.80 11.07 -16.46
C ILE A 167 18.28 11.36 -16.07
N PRO A 168 18.80 10.79 -14.95
CA PRO A 168 20.20 10.91 -14.52
C PRO A 168 21.17 9.91 -15.18
N SER A 169 22.46 10.04 -14.88
CA SER A 169 23.55 9.61 -15.77
C SER A 169 24.38 8.36 -15.42
N GLU A 170 24.13 7.55 -14.40
CA GLU A 170 24.98 6.35 -14.14
C GLU A 170 24.14 5.19 -13.58
N VAL A 171 24.57 3.93 -13.83
CA VAL A 171 23.88 2.61 -13.63
C VAL A 171 22.45 2.72 -13.12
N LEU A 172 21.49 2.54 -14.02
CA LEU A 172 20.19 3.18 -13.88
C LEU A 172 19.03 2.21 -14.04
N TYR A 173 18.41 1.86 -12.91
CA TYR A 173 17.11 1.20 -12.89
C TYR A 173 16.03 2.25 -12.65
N LEU A 174 15.28 2.58 -13.69
CA LEU A 174 14.13 3.50 -13.65
C LEU A 174 12.82 2.79 -13.98
N GLY A 175 12.83 1.46 -14.01
CA GLY A 175 11.68 0.65 -14.34
C GLY A 175 10.45 1.00 -13.50
N GLY A 176 9.25 1.08 -14.10
CA GLY A 176 8.01 1.28 -13.33
C GLY A 176 7.85 2.68 -12.73
N ASN A 177 8.08 3.72 -13.53
CA ASN A 177 7.91 5.14 -13.16
C ASN A 177 6.96 5.85 -14.16
N SER A 178 6.89 7.18 -14.10
CA SER A 178 6.08 8.02 -14.98
C SER A 178 6.89 8.84 -16.00
N PHE A 179 8.12 8.43 -16.33
CA PHE A 179 8.96 9.16 -17.28
C PHE A 179 8.36 9.14 -18.69
N HIS A 180 8.45 10.26 -19.41
CA HIS A 180 7.84 10.42 -20.74
C HIS A 180 8.73 11.22 -21.70
N GLY A 181 8.37 11.21 -22.98
CA GLY A 181 9.16 11.88 -24.03
C GLY A 181 10.21 10.95 -24.65
N GLU A 182 11.17 11.52 -25.37
CA GLU A 182 12.25 10.75 -26.00
C GLU A 182 13.34 10.35 -25.00
N ILE A 183 14.02 9.23 -25.25
CA ILE A 183 15.21 8.83 -24.50
C ILE A 183 16.30 9.89 -24.74
N PRO A 184 16.80 10.58 -23.69
CA PRO A 184 17.61 11.77 -23.87
C PRO A 184 19.01 11.45 -24.37
N GLN A 185 19.49 12.27 -25.33
CA GLN A 185 20.83 12.15 -25.91
C GLN A 185 21.96 12.25 -24.85
N GLY A 186 21.70 12.87 -23.70
CA GLY A 186 22.66 12.97 -22.60
C GLY A 186 23.17 11.60 -22.11
N LEU A 187 22.41 10.52 -22.30
CA LEU A 187 22.83 9.16 -21.97
C LEU A 187 24.02 8.67 -22.82
N SER A 188 24.32 9.32 -23.95
CA SER A 188 25.49 8.96 -24.77
C SER A 188 26.83 9.30 -24.10
N LEU A 189 26.83 10.12 -23.06
CA LEU A 189 28.03 10.50 -22.32
C LEU A 189 28.52 9.40 -21.36
N LEU A 190 27.69 8.37 -21.13
CA LEU A 190 27.80 7.44 -20.01
C LEU A 190 28.58 6.19 -20.41
N LYS A 191 29.83 6.38 -20.82
CA LYS A 191 30.64 5.30 -21.42
C LYS A 191 30.95 4.13 -20.47
N GLY A 192 30.75 4.30 -19.16
CA GLY A 192 30.90 3.26 -18.14
C GLY A 192 29.63 2.48 -17.82
N LEU A 193 28.48 2.83 -18.41
CA LEU A 193 27.19 2.21 -18.12
C LEU A 193 27.18 0.75 -18.59
N GLN A 194 26.88 -0.17 -17.67
CA GLN A 194 26.77 -1.61 -17.95
C GLN A 194 25.31 -2.08 -17.99
N GLU A 195 24.47 -1.59 -17.09
CA GLU A 195 23.06 -1.98 -17.03
C GLU A 195 22.14 -0.77 -17.09
N LEU A 196 21.08 -0.88 -17.89
CA LEU A 196 20.07 0.16 -18.07
C LEU A 196 18.67 -0.46 -18.14
N ASP A 197 17.82 -0.15 -17.16
CA ASP A 197 16.40 -0.55 -17.18
C ASP A 197 15.50 0.70 -17.23
N LEU A 198 14.85 0.91 -18.37
CA LEU A 198 13.85 1.97 -18.59
C LEU A 198 12.44 1.39 -18.76
N SER A 199 12.21 0.14 -18.38
CA SER A 199 10.96 -0.56 -18.66
C SER A 199 9.75 0.05 -17.94
N ARG A 200 8.53 -0.23 -18.41
CA ARG A 200 7.28 0.19 -17.75
C ARG A 200 7.24 1.70 -17.46
N ASN A 201 7.57 2.50 -18.48
CA ASN A 201 7.49 3.96 -18.45
C ASN A 201 6.63 4.44 -19.64
N ASN A 202 6.62 5.74 -19.91
CA ASN A 202 5.86 6.39 -20.99
C ASN A 202 6.79 7.00 -22.06
N PHE A 203 8.00 6.44 -22.26
CA PHE A 203 8.95 6.91 -23.28
C PHE A 203 8.40 6.68 -24.69
N SER A 204 8.61 7.64 -25.57
CA SER A 204 8.11 7.66 -26.96
C SER A 204 9.22 8.02 -27.95
N GLY A 205 9.00 7.79 -29.24
CA GLY A 205 9.97 8.12 -30.28
C GLY A 205 10.90 6.96 -30.62
N LEU A 206 11.99 7.26 -31.33
CA LEU A 206 12.94 6.24 -31.81
C LEU A 206 13.86 5.74 -30.70
N ILE A 207 14.29 4.47 -30.77
CA ILE A 207 15.41 3.97 -29.97
C ILE A 207 16.69 4.66 -30.45
N PRO A 208 17.39 5.44 -29.61
CA PRO A 208 18.59 6.13 -30.04
C PRO A 208 19.74 5.16 -30.37
N GLY A 209 20.41 5.38 -31.50
CA GLY A 209 21.52 4.54 -31.95
C GLY A 209 22.71 4.50 -30.99
N PHE A 210 22.92 5.58 -30.22
CA PHE A 210 24.03 5.67 -29.25
C PHE A 210 23.95 4.58 -28.16
N LEU A 211 22.78 4.01 -27.89
CA LEU A 211 22.64 2.90 -26.93
C LEU A 211 23.43 1.66 -27.37
N GLY A 212 23.63 1.48 -28.69
CA GLY A 212 24.50 0.44 -29.23
C GLY A 212 25.99 0.80 -29.16
N GLU A 213 26.35 2.05 -28.91
CA GLU A 213 27.74 2.50 -28.73
C GLU A 213 28.21 2.37 -27.27
N LEU A 214 27.26 2.20 -26.33
CA LEU A 214 27.55 1.95 -24.92
C LEU A 214 27.90 0.47 -24.69
N ASN A 215 28.78 0.20 -23.71
CA ASN A 215 29.21 -1.15 -23.38
C ASN A 215 28.24 -1.86 -22.42
N LEU A 216 26.96 -1.85 -22.76
CA LEU A 216 25.87 -2.42 -21.94
C LEU A 216 25.89 -3.96 -21.96
N THR A 217 25.79 -4.57 -20.79
CA THR A 217 25.55 -6.00 -20.57
C THR A 217 24.05 -6.31 -20.46
N TYR A 218 23.23 -5.33 -20.07
CA TYR A 218 21.78 -5.46 -19.94
C TYR A 218 21.07 -4.16 -20.34
N LEU A 219 20.03 -4.27 -21.16
CA LEU A 219 19.18 -3.18 -21.61
C LEU A 219 17.71 -3.60 -21.63
N ASN A 220 16.88 -2.97 -20.81
CA ASN A 220 15.45 -3.22 -20.80
C ASN A 220 14.66 -1.96 -21.17
N LEU A 221 14.00 -1.99 -22.33
CA LEU A 221 13.15 -0.92 -22.86
C LEU A 221 11.68 -1.35 -22.95
N SER A 222 11.33 -2.52 -22.40
CA SER A 222 9.99 -3.11 -22.51
C SER A 222 8.88 -2.25 -21.88
N PHE A 223 7.65 -2.40 -22.33
CA PHE A 223 6.48 -1.66 -21.82
C PHE A 223 6.65 -0.13 -21.87
N ASN A 224 6.95 0.40 -23.05
CA ASN A 224 7.02 1.85 -23.35
C ASN A 224 6.17 2.15 -24.62
N LYS A 225 6.35 3.34 -25.22
CA LYS A 225 5.72 3.78 -26.49
C LYS A 225 6.77 4.03 -27.58
N LEU A 226 7.86 3.26 -27.59
CA LEU A 226 8.94 3.40 -28.56
C LEU A 226 8.51 2.87 -29.94
N GLN A 227 9.03 3.49 -31.00
CA GLN A 227 8.63 3.22 -32.39
C GLN A 227 9.84 3.18 -33.33
N GLY A 228 9.65 2.59 -34.51
CA GLY A 228 10.63 2.61 -35.59
C GLY A 228 11.69 1.50 -35.53
N PRO A 229 12.80 1.65 -36.29
CA PRO A 229 13.79 0.60 -36.45
C PRO A 229 14.59 0.37 -35.17
N VAL A 230 14.78 -0.90 -34.81
CA VAL A 230 15.70 -1.29 -33.72
C VAL A 230 17.14 -1.30 -34.25
N PRO A 231 18.10 -0.66 -33.55
CA PRO A 231 19.52 -0.73 -33.90
C PRO A 231 20.05 -2.18 -33.91
N VAL A 232 21.12 -2.43 -34.66
CA VAL A 232 21.71 -3.78 -34.81
C VAL A 232 23.15 -3.88 -34.31
N GLU A 233 23.61 -2.83 -33.61
CA GLU A 233 24.97 -2.71 -33.11
C GLU A 233 25.01 -2.79 -31.57
N GLY A 234 26.16 -3.17 -31.02
CA GLY A 234 26.36 -3.27 -29.57
C GLY A 234 25.42 -4.24 -28.87
N VAL A 235 24.81 -3.79 -27.77
CA VAL A 235 23.91 -4.58 -26.92
C VAL A 235 22.75 -5.21 -27.70
N PHE A 236 22.26 -4.55 -28.76
CA PHE A 236 21.16 -5.03 -29.61
C PHE A 236 21.49 -6.29 -30.42
N ARG A 237 22.76 -6.72 -30.48
CA ARG A 237 23.15 -8.01 -31.07
C ARG A 237 22.88 -9.20 -30.15
N ASN A 238 22.75 -8.95 -28.85
CA ASN A 238 22.57 -9.99 -27.85
C ASN A 238 21.11 -10.02 -27.38
N VAL A 239 20.32 -10.95 -27.93
CA VAL A 239 18.89 -11.12 -27.63
C VAL A 239 18.63 -11.34 -26.14
N SER A 240 19.54 -12.02 -25.43
CA SER A 240 19.40 -12.26 -23.99
C SER A 240 19.70 -11.04 -23.14
N ALA A 241 20.38 -10.03 -23.70
CA ALA A 241 20.73 -8.79 -23.01
C ALA A 241 19.73 -7.66 -23.28
N VAL A 242 18.79 -7.82 -24.23
CA VAL A 242 17.87 -6.75 -24.65
C VAL A 242 16.42 -7.17 -24.55
N SER A 243 15.62 -6.41 -23.80
CA SER A 243 14.17 -6.59 -23.71
C SER A 243 13.41 -5.43 -24.34
N LEU A 244 12.58 -5.71 -25.35
CA LEU A 244 11.85 -4.71 -26.15
C LEU A 244 10.33 -4.93 -26.16
N GLU A 245 9.83 -5.85 -25.33
CA GLU A 245 8.42 -6.28 -25.32
C GLU A 245 7.45 -5.11 -25.15
N GLU A 246 6.23 -5.25 -25.65
CA GLU A 246 5.15 -4.26 -25.49
C GLU A 246 5.50 -2.84 -25.99
N ASN A 247 6.37 -2.74 -27.00
CA ASN A 247 6.53 -1.56 -27.85
C ASN A 247 6.01 -1.89 -29.27
N THR A 248 4.71 -1.65 -29.50
CA THR A 248 3.97 -2.20 -30.66
C THR A 248 4.38 -1.63 -32.02
N GLU A 249 5.09 -0.50 -32.04
CA GLU A 249 5.51 0.19 -33.28
C GLU A 249 6.99 -0.03 -33.63
N LEU A 250 7.69 -0.93 -32.94
CA LEU A 250 9.06 -1.32 -33.30
C LEU A 250 9.09 -2.24 -34.51
N CYS A 251 10.13 -2.08 -35.34
CA CYS A 251 10.35 -2.86 -36.54
C CYS A 251 11.86 -3.12 -36.78
N GLY A 252 12.19 -4.05 -37.66
CA GLY A 252 13.58 -4.34 -38.04
C GLY A 252 14.41 -5.03 -36.95
N GLY A 253 15.66 -4.62 -36.77
CA GLY A 253 16.60 -5.28 -35.84
C GLY A 253 17.18 -6.59 -36.39
N ILE A 254 17.86 -7.33 -35.51
CA ILE A 254 18.39 -8.68 -35.82
C ILE A 254 17.25 -9.69 -35.96
N SER A 255 17.47 -10.77 -36.73
CA SER A 255 16.42 -11.73 -37.09
C SER A 255 15.82 -12.44 -35.88
N GLU A 256 16.63 -12.62 -34.83
CA GLU A 256 16.28 -13.32 -33.61
C GLU A 256 15.28 -12.56 -32.72
N LEU A 257 15.15 -11.23 -32.89
CA LEU A 257 14.17 -10.40 -32.18
C LEU A 257 12.74 -10.59 -32.70
N LYS A 258 12.56 -11.23 -33.87
CA LYS A 258 11.24 -11.54 -34.49
C LYS A 258 10.32 -10.32 -34.68
N LEU A 259 10.89 -9.15 -34.89
CA LEU A 259 10.13 -7.92 -35.15
C LEU A 259 9.66 -7.85 -36.62
N PRO A 260 8.56 -7.14 -36.91
CA PRO A 260 8.10 -6.96 -38.29
C PRO A 260 9.11 -6.14 -39.11
N PRO A 261 9.21 -6.37 -40.43
CA PRO A 261 10.07 -5.54 -41.29
C PRO A 261 9.57 -4.10 -41.33
N CYS A 262 10.50 -3.14 -41.30
CA CYS A 262 10.13 -1.73 -41.36
C CYS A 262 9.48 -1.36 -42.71
N PRO A 263 8.45 -0.48 -42.72
CA PRO A 263 7.82 -0.04 -43.95
C PRO A 263 8.83 0.64 -44.90
N PRO A 264 8.74 0.42 -46.23
CA PRO A 264 9.62 1.07 -47.18
C PRO A 264 9.38 2.59 -47.18
N THR A 265 10.40 3.35 -46.79
CA THR A 265 10.40 4.82 -46.84
C THR A 265 10.56 5.30 -48.29
N ASN A 266 9.45 5.61 -48.95
CA ASN A 266 9.46 6.34 -50.22
C ASN A 266 8.64 7.64 -50.09
N PRO A 267 9.28 8.83 -50.01
CA PRO A 267 8.56 10.07 -50.10
C PRO A 267 8.37 10.42 -51.58
N LYS A 268 7.23 10.07 -52.18
CA LYS A 268 6.79 10.69 -53.44
C LYS A 268 5.50 11.44 -53.21
N LYS A 269 5.62 12.76 -53.08
CA LYS A 269 4.50 13.71 -53.27
C LYS A 269 3.82 13.38 -54.60
N LYS A 270 2.57 12.94 -54.54
CA LYS A 270 1.65 13.08 -55.67
C LYS A 270 0.38 13.76 -55.16
N SER A 271 0.20 14.98 -55.63
CA SER A 271 -1.10 15.64 -55.73
C SER A 271 -2.10 14.67 -56.36
N SER A 272 -3.27 14.50 -55.75
CA SER A 272 -4.39 13.86 -56.42
C SER A 272 -5.66 14.64 -56.14
N HIS A 273 -6.21 15.23 -57.21
CA HIS A 273 -7.64 15.44 -57.33
C HIS A 273 -8.35 14.07 -57.28
N ILE A 274 -9.45 14.03 -56.55
CA ILE A 274 -10.26 12.85 -56.25
C ILE A 274 -11.27 12.61 -57.38
N PRO A 275 -11.45 11.36 -57.87
CA PRO A 275 -12.67 10.99 -58.56
C PRO A 275 -13.50 9.97 -57.76
N LEU A 276 -14.71 10.42 -57.47
CA LEU A 276 -16.02 9.82 -57.14
C LEU A 276 -16.31 8.29 -57.20
N LYS A 277 -15.35 7.36 -57.05
CA LYS A 277 -15.64 5.90 -56.99
C LYS A 277 -15.50 5.27 -55.59
N ILE A 278 -15.33 6.06 -54.54
CA ILE A 278 -15.03 5.59 -53.16
C ILE A 278 -16.21 5.80 -52.17
N ILE A 279 -17.33 6.40 -52.61
CA ILE A 279 -18.42 6.77 -51.69
C ILE A 279 -19.21 5.55 -51.16
N VAL A 280 -19.23 4.44 -51.90
CA VAL A 280 -20.00 3.24 -51.53
C VAL A 280 -19.27 2.32 -50.53
N PRO A 281 -17.94 2.08 -50.60
CA PRO A 281 -17.26 1.24 -49.60
C PRO A 281 -16.99 1.95 -48.27
N VAL A 282 -16.81 3.28 -48.28
CA VAL A 282 -16.44 4.06 -47.08
C VAL A 282 -17.62 4.26 -46.12
N SER A 283 -18.84 4.29 -46.64
CA SER A 283 -20.05 4.33 -45.82
C SER A 283 -20.30 2.99 -45.10
N VAL A 284 -19.95 1.86 -45.73
CA VAL A 284 -20.05 0.52 -45.12
C VAL A 284 -18.91 0.28 -44.11
N SER A 285 -17.66 0.66 -44.43
CA SER A 285 -16.54 0.51 -43.48
C SER A 285 -16.65 1.46 -42.29
N GLY A 286 -17.17 2.68 -42.50
CA GLY A 286 -17.48 3.62 -41.42
C GLY A 286 -18.60 3.12 -40.52
N ALA A 287 -19.67 2.54 -41.08
CA ALA A 287 -20.73 1.92 -40.31
C ALA A 287 -20.25 0.69 -39.52
N ILE A 288 -19.36 -0.13 -40.10
CA ILE A 288 -18.76 -1.28 -39.41
C ILE A 288 -17.81 -0.82 -38.30
N PHE A 289 -17.00 0.22 -38.53
CA PHE A 289 -16.09 0.75 -37.51
C PHE A 289 -16.85 1.41 -36.36
N ILE A 290 -17.91 2.16 -36.66
CA ILE A 290 -18.82 2.72 -35.65
C ILE A 290 -19.57 1.59 -34.92
N ALA A 291 -19.98 0.52 -35.61
CA ALA A 291 -20.59 -0.64 -34.98
C ALA A 291 -19.59 -1.42 -34.10
N ILE A 292 -18.31 -1.49 -34.46
CA ILE A 292 -17.25 -2.11 -33.66
C ILE A 292 -16.92 -1.23 -32.44
N ILE A 293 -16.86 0.08 -32.59
CA ILE A 293 -16.68 1.01 -31.46
C ILE A 293 -17.91 0.96 -30.55
N ALA A 294 -19.11 0.97 -31.10
CA ALA A 294 -20.34 0.80 -30.33
C ALA A 294 -20.38 -0.57 -29.66
N PHE A 295 -19.96 -1.64 -30.32
CA PHE A 295 -19.92 -2.99 -29.75
C PHE A 295 -18.84 -3.14 -28.69
N SER A 296 -17.65 -2.55 -28.87
CA SER A 296 -16.58 -2.55 -27.87
C SER A 296 -16.91 -1.63 -26.70
N TYR A 297 -17.56 -0.49 -26.92
CA TYR A 297 -18.12 0.34 -25.87
C TYR A 297 -19.26 -0.38 -25.13
N LEU A 298 -20.16 -1.05 -25.83
CA LEU A 298 -21.22 -1.89 -25.25
C LEU A 298 -20.65 -3.13 -24.58
N PHE A 299 -19.50 -3.65 -25.00
CA PHE A 299 -18.82 -4.81 -24.41
C PHE A 299 -18.03 -4.40 -23.16
N ILE A 300 -17.36 -3.25 -23.18
CA ILE A 300 -16.73 -2.65 -22.01
C ILE A 300 -17.81 -2.29 -21.00
N GLN A 301 -18.89 -1.61 -21.43
CA GLN A 301 -20.06 -1.37 -20.59
C GLN A 301 -20.68 -2.67 -20.12
N ARG A 302 -20.77 -3.72 -20.94
CA ARG A 302 -21.26 -5.05 -20.50
C ARG A 302 -20.29 -5.74 -19.55
N LYS A 303 -18.97 -5.50 -19.61
CA LYS A 303 -17.97 -6.13 -18.74
C LYS A 303 -17.88 -5.40 -17.40
N THR A 304 -17.94 -4.06 -17.38
CA THR A 304 -18.10 -3.27 -16.15
C THR A 304 -19.49 -3.46 -15.55
N LYS A 305 -20.55 -3.49 -16.37
CA LYS A 305 -21.90 -3.87 -15.95
C LYS A 305 -21.93 -5.32 -15.49
N SER A 306 -21.27 -6.29 -16.13
CA SER A 306 -21.20 -7.69 -15.71
C SER A 306 -20.39 -7.88 -14.42
N ARG A 307 -19.30 -7.13 -14.20
CA ARG A 307 -18.54 -7.15 -12.94
C ARG A 307 -19.36 -6.52 -11.82
N ASN A 308 -20.02 -5.39 -12.09
CA ASN A 308 -21.01 -4.81 -11.19
C ASN A 308 -22.20 -5.76 -10.98
N ASP A 309 -22.70 -6.48 -11.99
CA ASP A 309 -23.80 -7.44 -11.95
C ASP A 309 -23.39 -8.73 -11.22
N LEU A 310 -22.10 -9.10 -11.23
CA LEU A 310 -21.55 -10.19 -10.43
C LEU A 310 -21.52 -9.79 -8.94
N TYR A 311 -21.11 -8.56 -8.63
CA TYR A 311 -21.23 -7.97 -7.29
C TYR A 311 -22.69 -7.71 -6.88
N THR A 312 -23.57 -7.42 -7.84
CA THR A 312 -24.97 -7.03 -7.63
C THR A 312 -25.83 -8.29 -7.45
N SER A 313 -25.67 -9.35 -8.25
CA SER A 313 -26.41 -10.61 -8.12
C SER A 313 -26.04 -11.45 -6.89
N LEU A 314 -24.81 -11.35 -6.37
CA LEU A 314 -24.38 -12.08 -5.16
C LEU A 314 -25.08 -11.58 -3.87
N PHE A 315 -25.53 -10.32 -3.83
CA PHE A 315 -26.02 -9.65 -2.61
C PHE A 315 -27.40 -8.96 -2.74
N GLU A 316 -27.99 -8.90 -3.94
CA GLU A 316 -29.27 -8.19 -4.24
C GLU A 316 -30.51 -8.71 -3.50
N SER A 317 -30.49 -9.93 -2.95
CA SER A 317 -31.69 -10.54 -2.38
C SER A 317 -32.00 -10.15 -0.93
N GLN A 318 -31.12 -9.41 -0.23
CA GLN A 318 -31.28 -9.26 1.23
C GLN A 318 -30.91 -7.89 1.85
N PHE A 319 -30.16 -7.01 1.18
CA PHE A 319 -29.70 -5.75 1.78
C PHE A 319 -30.05 -4.53 0.90
N GLN A 320 -30.60 -3.48 1.51
CA GLN A 320 -30.83 -2.18 0.85
C GLN A 320 -29.47 -1.53 0.55
N ARG A 321 -29.26 -0.95 -0.64
CA ARG A 321 -27.95 -0.39 -1.04
C ARG A 321 -27.88 1.12 -0.76
N LEU A 322 -26.80 1.57 -0.13
CA LEU A 322 -26.50 2.99 0.05
C LEU A 322 -25.41 3.42 -0.94
N SER A 323 -25.60 4.55 -1.61
CA SER A 323 -24.60 5.10 -2.54
C SER A 323 -23.44 5.78 -1.79
N TYR A 324 -22.32 5.99 -2.47
CA TYR A 324 -21.21 6.80 -1.93
C TYR A 324 -21.70 8.19 -1.50
N ALA A 325 -22.59 8.82 -2.28
CA ALA A 325 -23.13 10.14 -1.98
C ALA A 325 -23.96 10.14 -0.69
N ASP A 326 -24.76 9.09 -0.45
CA ASP A 326 -25.56 8.94 0.77
C ASP A 326 -24.64 8.81 1.99
N LEU A 327 -23.60 7.99 1.90
CA LEU A 327 -22.64 7.77 2.98
C LEU A 327 -21.77 9.01 3.25
N LEU A 328 -21.35 9.70 2.20
CA LEU A 328 -20.60 10.95 2.31
C LEU A 328 -21.44 12.01 3.03
N LYS A 329 -22.73 12.13 2.69
CA LYS A 329 -23.65 13.03 3.39
C LYS A 329 -23.90 12.58 4.84
N ALA A 330 -24.09 11.29 5.07
CA ALA A 330 -24.37 10.74 6.39
C ALA A 330 -23.22 10.93 7.39
N THR A 331 -21.99 11.03 6.89
CA THR A 331 -20.75 11.12 7.69
C THR A 331 -20.11 12.50 7.71
N ASP A 332 -20.80 13.52 7.15
CA ASP A 332 -20.25 14.86 6.97
C ASP A 332 -18.88 14.83 6.25
N GLY A 333 -18.84 14.16 5.09
CA GLY A 333 -17.63 14.07 4.27
C GLY A 333 -16.58 13.08 4.80
N PHE A 334 -16.97 12.07 5.57
CA PHE A 334 -16.05 11.20 6.32
C PHE A 334 -15.11 11.99 7.26
N SER A 335 -15.64 13.04 7.88
CA SER A 335 -14.91 13.90 8.84
C SER A 335 -14.28 13.09 9.97
N GLU A 336 -13.09 13.50 10.42
CA GLU A 336 -12.39 12.88 11.56
C GLU A 336 -13.23 12.93 12.84
N ALA A 337 -14.08 13.94 13.01
CA ALA A 337 -14.99 14.06 14.15
C ALA A 337 -16.01 12.91 14.24
N ASN A 338 -16.31 12.28 13.10
CA ASN A 338 -17.22 11.14 13.02
C ASN A 338 -16.47 9.79 13.03
N MET A 339 -15.14 9.77 13.10
CA MET A 339 -14.36 8.53 13.14
C MET A 339 -14.47 7.91 14.54
N ILE A 340 -14.98 6.68 14.62
CA ILE A 340 -15.19 5.97 15.89
C ILE A 340 -14.22 4.80 16.11
N GLY A 341 -13.48 4.41 15.06
CA GLY A 341 -12.41 3.42 15.15
C GLY A 341 -11.64 3.27 13.84
N PHE A 342 -10.42 2.77 13.91
CA PHE A 342 -9.60 2.46 12.74
C PHE A 342 -8.91 1.11 12.96
N GLY A 343 -8.67 0.38 11.86
CA GLY A 343 -7.96 -0.88 11.89
C GLY A 343 -7.16 -1.14 10.63
N ARG A 344 -6.59 -2.35 10.55
CA ARG A 344 -5.77 -2.79 9.42
C ARG A 344 -6.53 -2.76 8.09
N PHE A 345 -7.77 -3.25 8.08
CA PHE A 345 -8.53 -3.45 6.85
C PHE A 345 -9.55 -2.34 6.54
N GLY A 346 -9.72 -1.38 7.45
CA GLY A 346 -10.72 -0.33 7.27
C GLY A 346 -10.72 0.74 8.36
N SER A 347 -11.59 1.72 8.17
CA SER A 347 -11.90 2.79 9.12
C SER A 347 -13.40 2.80 9.37
N VAL A 348 -13.83 3.09 10.60
CA VAL A 348 -15.24 3.08 10.99
C VAL A 348 -15.68 4.49 11.34
N TYR A 349 -16.77 4.93 10.70
CA TYR A 349 -17.36 6.24 10.89
C TYR A 349 -18.78 6.10 11.45
N LYS A 350 -19.16 7.01 12.35
CA LYS A 350 -20.54 7.24 12.74
C LYS A 350 -21.23 8.04 11.63
N GLY A 351 -22.45 7.68 11.30
CA GLY A 351 -23.27 8.44 10.36
C GLY A 351 -24.75 8.41 10.73
N ILE A 352 -25.53 9.29 10.10
CA ILE A 352 -26.97 9.39 10.30
C ILE A 352 -27.67 9.35 8.94
N ILE A 353 -28.62 8.43 8.78
CA ILE A 353 -29.46 8.30 7.58
C ILE A 353 -30.94 8.56 7.90
N ASP A 354 -31.80 8.54 6.88
CA ASP A 354 -33.25 8.74 7.00
C ASP A 354 -33.66 10.05 7.67
N ASN A 355 -33.06 11.17 7.24
CA ASN A 355 -33.32 12.53 7.74
C ASN A 355 -33.11 12.71 9.27
N GLY A 356 -32.25 11.91 9.88
CA GLY A 356 -31.92 12.05 11.31
C GLY A 356 -32.33 10.87 12.18
N ASN A 357 -33.12 9.94 11.65
CA ASN A 357 -33.80 8.93 12.47
C ASN A 357 -32.97 7.68 12.75
N THR A 358 -31.98 7.35 11.91
CA THR A 358 -31.24 6.10 12.04
C THR A 358 -29.73 6.37 12.17
N MET A 359 -29.17 6.08 13.35
CA MET A 359 -27.72 6.11 13.55
C MET A 359 -27.08 4.82 13.04
N ILE A 360 -26.04 4.96 12.22
CA ILE A 360 -25.32 3.85 11.60
C ILE A 360 -23.81 3.93 11.88
N ALA A 361 -23.15 2.78 11.83
CA ALA A 361 -21.70 2.66 11.80
C ALA A 361 -21.27 2.17 10.42
N ILE A 362 -20.34 2.88 9.79
CA ILE A 362 -19.91 2.68 8.40
C ILE A 362 -18.44 2.28 8.42
N LYS A 363 -18.17 0.99 8.20
CA LYS A 363 -16.81 0.43 8.08
C LYS A 363 -16.36 0.55 6.62
N VAL A 364 -15.61 1.60 6.31
CA VAL A 364 -15.01 1.85 5.00
C VAL A 364 -13.74 1.00 4.86
N LEU A 365 -13.63 0.25 3.76
CA LEU A 365 -12.47 -0.59 3.51
C LEU A 365 -11.29 0.17 2.91
N LYS A 366 -10.08 -0.16 3.36
CA LYS A 366 -8.82 0.31 2.76
C LYS A 366 -8.41 -0.65 1.64
N LEU A 367 -8.95 -0.46 0.44
CA LEU A 367 -8.76 -1.40 -0.68
C LEU A 367 -7.31 -1.58 -1.15
N HIS A 368 -6.45 -0.59 -0.89
CA HIS A 368 -5.00 -0.68 -1.15
C HIS A 368 -4.28 -1.64 -0.19
N VAL A 369 -4.90 -2.02 0.94
CA VAL A 369 -4.29 -2.95 1.92
C VAL A 369 -4.50 -4.40 1.47
N PRO A 370 -3.40 -5.18 1.29
CA PRO A 370 -3.51 -6.59 0.94
C PRO A 370 -4.35 -7.36 1.95
N GLY A 371 -5.36 -8.09 1.46
CA GLY A 371 -6.27 -8.88 2.28
C GLY A 371 -7.52 -8.14 2.76
N ALA A 372 -7.63 -6.82 2.59
CA ALA A 372 -8.85 -6.08 2.96
C ALA A 372 -10.09 -6.60 2.24
N TYR A 373 -9.99 -6.80 0.92
CA TYR A 373 -11.07 -7.38 0.13
C TYR A 373 -11.45 -8.80 0.60
N LYS A 374 -10.46 -9.65 0.90
CA LYS A 374 -10.71 -11.00 1.44
C LYS A 374 -11.40 -10.97 2.80
N SER A 375 -11.01 -10.03 3.67
CA SER A 375 -11.66 -9.78 4.97
C SER A 375 -13.12 -9.39 4.80
N PHE A 376 -13.43 -8.51 3.84
CA PHE A 376 -14.81 -8.12 3.52
C PHE A 376 -15.63 -9.28 2.98
N THR A 377 -15.11 -10.04 2.01
CA THR A 377 -15.84 -11.19 1.45
C THR A 377 -16.17 -12.21 2.55
N ARG A 378 -15.24 -12.45 3.48
CA ARG A 378 -15.48 -13.32 4.64
C ARG A 378 -16.59 -12.77 5.53
N GLU A 379 -16.48 -11.52 5.95
CA GLU A 379 -17.47 -10.90 6.83
C GLU A 379 -18.88 -10.89 6.23
N CYS A 380 -19.00 -10.57 4.94
CA CYS A 380 -20.26 -10.66 4.18
C CYS A 380 -20.81 -12.09 4.11
N ASN A 381 -19.97 -13.06 3.74
CA ASN A 381 -20.40 -14.46 3.60
C ASN A 381 -20.84 -15.04 4.94
N MET A 382 -20.14 -14.69 6.03
CA MET A 382 -20.51 -15.11 7.37
C MET A 382 -21.84 -14.52 7.80
N LEU A 383 -21.96 -13.20 7.76
CA LEU A 383 -23.12 -12.47 8.28
C LEU A 383 -24.38 -12.59 7.42
N ARG A 384 -24.27 -13.12 6.20
CA ARG A 384 -25.42 -13.43 5.33
C ARG A 384 -26.28 -14.57 5.90
N GLY A 385 -25.65 -15.59 6.49
CA GLY A 385 -26.33 -16.83 6.90
C GLY A 385 -26.68 -16.91 8.39
N VAL A 386 -26.07 -16.07 9.22
CA VAL A 386 -26.22 -16.13 10.68
C VAL A 386 -27.17 -15.05 11.19
N ARG A 387 -28.05 -15.41 12.13
CA ARG A 387 -28.97 -14.46 12.77
C ARG A 387 -29.09 -14.79 14.25
N HIS A 388 -28.52 -13.92 15.08
CA HIS A 388 -28.54 -14.08 16.53
C HIS A 388 -28.56 -12.71 17.20
N ARG A 389 -29.22 -12.61 18.36
CA ARG A 389 -29.38 -11.33 19.08
C ARG A 389 -28.05 -10.72 19.51
N ASN A 390 -27.07 -11.56 19.86
CA ASN A 390 -25.75 -11.15 20.32
C ASN A 390 -24.70 -11.13 19.18
N LEU A 391 -25.12 -11.11 17.91
CA LEU A 391 -24.24 -10.95 16.76
C LEU A 391 -24.52 -9.62 16.05
N LEU A 392 -23.46 -8.94 15.62
CA LEU A 392 -23.60 -7.68 14.90
C LEU A 392 -24.18 -7.94 13.49
N LYS A 393 -25.32 -7.31 13.20
CA LYS A 393 -26.03 -7.47 11.93
C LYS A 393 -25.57 -6.42 10.91
N ILE A 394 -25.26 -6.87 9.69
CA ILE A 394 -25.11 -5.98 8.53
C ILE A 394 -26.50 -5.46 8.15
N LEU A 395 -26.67 -4.14 8.14
CA LEU A 395 -27.88 -3.48 7.64
C LEU A 395 -27.83 -3.29 6.13
N SER A 396 -26.68 -2.86 5.63
CA SER A 396 -26.48 -2.49 4.24
C SER A 396 -25.01 -2.67 3.85
N ILE A 397 -24.77 -2.74 2.54
CA ILE A 397 -23.44 -2.75 1.95
C ILE A 397 -23.41 -1.65 0.89
N SER A 398 -22.28 -0.93 0.82
CA SER A 398 -21.98 -0.03 -0.27
C SER A 398 -20.82 -0.59 -1.09
N VAL A 399 -21.06 -0.80 -2.37
CA VAL A 399 -20.03 -1.10 -3.38
C VAL A 399 -20.26 -0.09 -4.48
N SER A 400 -19.38 0.90 -4.61
CA SER A 400 -19.54 2.03 -5.51
C SER A 400 -18.17 2.55 -5.97
N ILE A 401 -18.18 3.70 -6.65
CA ILE A 401 -16.98 4.42 -7.06
C ILE A 401 -17.05 5.79 -6.38
N ASP A 402 -15.94 6.28 -5.85
CA ASP A 402 -15.85 7.62 -5.26
C ASP A 402 -15.83 8.72 -6.34
N TYR A 403 -15.81 9.99 -5.93
CA TYR A 403 -15.75 11.11 -6.89
C TYR A 403 -14.41 11.27 -7.61
N GLN A 404 -13.37 10.54 -7.20
CA GLN A 404 -12.06 10.53 -7.85
C GLN A 404 -11.93 9.37 -8.85
N GLY A 405 -12.94 8.49 -8.94
CA GLY A 405 -12.95 7.34 -9.84
C GLY A 405 -12.35 6.07 -9.22
N ASN A 406 -12.08 6.05 -7.92
CA ASN A 406 -11.57 4.87 -7.22
C ASN A 406 -12.70 3.97 -6.73
N ASP A 407 -12.43 2.66 -6.65
CA ASP A 407 -13.36 1.71 -6.04
C ASP A 407 -13.59 2.07 -4.55
N PHE A 408 -14.86 2.03 -4.12
CA PHE A 408 -15.26 2.30 -2.74
C PHE A 408 -16.12 1.14 -2.22
N ILE A 409 -15.73 0.57 -1.08
CA ILE A 409 -16.46 -0.51 -0.42
C ILE A 409 -16.65 -0.18 1.05
N ALA A 410 -17.88 -0.30 1.54
CA ALA A 410 -18.20 -0.12 2.95
C ALA A 410 -19.26 -1.11 3.44
N LEU A 411 -19.14 -1.51 4.71
CA LEU A 411 -20.14 -2.27 5.46
C LEU A 411 -20.89 -1.33 6.40
N ILE A 412 -22.21 -1.43 6.42
CA ILE A 412 -23.07 -0.58 7.22
C ILE A 412 -23.74 -1.44 8.29
N TYR A 413 -23.51 -1.06 9.54
CA TYR A 413 -24.07 -1.69 10.74
C TYR A 413 -24.95 -0.71 11.48
N GLN A 414 -25.78 -1.25 12.37
CA GLN A 414 -26.43 -0.43 13.37
C GLN A 414 -25.38 0.15 14.32
N PHE A 415 -25.46 1.45 14.62
CA PHE A 415 -24.58 2.06 15.61
C PHE A 415 -24.88 1.52 17.02
N LYS A 416 -23.83 1.29 17.81
CA LYS A 416 -23.91 0.77 19.17
C LYS A 416 -23.40 1.86 20.13
N ALA A 417 -24.31 2.50 20.87
CA ALA A 417 -23.99 3.78 21.53
C ALA A 417 -22.96 3.67 22.65
N ASN A 418 -22.87 2.51 23.30
CA ASN A 418 -21.91 2.26 24.36
C ASN A 418 -20.54 1.78 23.84
N GLY A 419 -20.34 1.68 22.53
CA GLY A 419 -19.03 1.41 21.92
C GLY A 419 -18.51 0.00 22.21
N SER A 420 -17.19 -0.18 22.10
CA SER A 420 -16.54 -1.48 22.34
C SER A 420 -16.31 -1.74 23.83
N LEU A 421 -16.43 -3.01 24.25
CA LEU A 421 -16.16 -3.46 25.62
C LEU A 421 -14.74 -3.08 26.09
N ASP A 422 -13.78 -3.06 25.17
CA ASP A 422 -12.39 -2.64 25.42
C ASP A 422 -12.30 -1.28 26.14
N LYS A 423 -13.10 -0.30 25.70
CA LYS A 423 -13.16 1.06 26.30
C LYS A 423 -13.69 1.08 27.73
N TRP A 424 -14.42 0.04 28.14
CA TRP A 424 -14.96 -0.10 29.50
C TRP A 424 -14.04 -0.89 30.43
N LEU A 425 -13.14 -1.69 29.86
CA LEU A 425 -12.17 -2.49 30.62
C LEU A 425 -10.84 -1.75 30.81
N HIS A 426 -10.48 -0.89 29.85
CA HIS A 426 -9.24 -0.14 29.82
C HIS A 426 -9.58 1.36 29.80
N LEU A 427 -9.53 2.01 30.96
CA LEU A 427 -9.77 3.44 31.08
C LEU A 427 -8.62 4.21 30.42
N ASP A 428 -8.96 5.06 29.45
CA ASP A 428 -8.03 5.99 28.82
C ASP A 428 -7.77 7.14 29.81
N THR A 429 -6.55 7.27 30.32
CA THR A 429 -6.19 8.26 31.35
C THR A 429 -5.94 9.67 30.81
N ASP A 430 -6.14 9.91 29.51
CA ASP A 430 -5.62 11.09 28.80
C ASP A 430 -6.64 12.20 28.50
N GLY A 431 -7.85 12.19 29.07
CA GLY A 431 -8.85 13.24 28.78
C GLY A 431 -9.83 13.52 29.91
N GLN A 432 -10.10 14.80 30.13
CA GLN A 432 -11.00 15.38 31.13
C GLN A 432 -12.49 15.03 30.91
N ASP A 433 -12.88 13.76 31.06
CA ASP A 433 -14.29 13.37 31.11
C ASP A 433 -14.66 12.98 32.55
N GLU A 434 -15.46 13.81 33.22
CA GLU A 434 -15.84 13.71 34.65
C GLU A 434 -16.74 12.51 35.00
N ASN A 435 -17.04 11.61 34.05
CA ASN A 435 -17.82 10.40 34.30
C ASN A 435 -16.96 9.17 34.11
N ILE A 436 -16.26 8.76 35.17
CA ILE A 436 -15.54 7.49 35.18
C ILE A 436 -16.56 6.36 35.07
N ARG A 437 -16.61 5.70 33.91
CA ARG A 437 -17.56 4.61 33.63
C ARG A 437 -16.95 3.28 34.02
N TYR A 438 -17.56 2.59 34.98
CA TYR A 438 -17.17 1.23 35.36
C TYR A 438 -18.32 0.25 35.14
N LEU A 439 -18.00 -0.94 34.66
CA LEU A 439 -18.95 -2.05 34.62
C LEU A 439 -19.09 -2.68 36.00
N THR A 440 -20.33 -2.74 36.50
CA THR A 440 -20.67 -3.53 37.68
C THR A 440 -20.43 -5.02 37.44
N LEU A 441 -20.32 -5.80 38.51
CA LEU A 441 -20.17 -7.26 38.40
C LEU A 441 -21.33 -7.91 37.63
N MET A 442 -22.56 -7.44 37.85
CA MET A 442 -23.75 -7.94 37.14
C MET A 442 -23.66 -7.66 35.64
N GLN A 443 -23.33 -6.43 35.23
CA GLN A 443 -23.15 -6.11 33.81
C GLN A 443 -22.04 -6.93 33.16
N ARG A 444 -20.93 -7.19 33.87
CA ARG A 444 -19.86 -8.06 33.36
C ARG A 444 -20.35 -9.50 33.14
N LEU A 445 -21.18 -10.01 34.05
CA LEU A 445 -21.75 -11.34 33.95
C LEU A 445 -22.74 -11.42 32.77
N ASP A 446 -23.61 -10.43 32.62
CA ASP A 446 -24.57 -10.35 31.52
C ASP A 446 -23.84 -10.29 30.16
N ILE A 447 -22.82 -9.45 30.04
CA ILE A 447 -21.96 -9.36 28.84
C ILE A 447 -21.27 -10.70 28.55
N ALA A 448 -20.77 -11.39 29.58
CA ALA A 448 -20.13 -12.70 29.40
C ALA A 448 -21.13 -13.76 28.90
N ILE A 449 -22.36 -13.76 29.43
CA ILE A 449 -23.45 -14.64 28.99
C ILE A 449 -23.81 -14.35 27.53
N ASP A 450 -23.95 -13.08 27.15
CA ASP A 450 -24.25 -12.66 25.78
C ASP A 450 -23.18 -13.13 24.78
N VAL A 451 -21.90 -12.93 25.11
CA VAL A 451 -20.79 -13.38 24.28
C VAL A 451 -20.74 -14.91 24.20
N ALA A 452 -20.94 -15.62 25.31
CA ALA A 452 -20.97 -17.08 25.32
C ALA A 452 -22.12 -17.63 24.47
N SER A 453 -23.31 -17.01 24.54
CA SER A 453 -24.49 -17.34 23.74
C SER A 453 -24.22 -17.16 22.24
N ALA A 454 -23.59 -16.04 21.85
CA ALA A 454 -23.16 -15.84 20.46
C ALA A 454 -22.18 -16.91 19.97
N VAL A 455 -21.18 -17.26 20.78
CA VAL A 455 -20.16 -18.26 20.43
C VAL A 455 -20.77 -19.66 20.35
N GLU A 456 -21.66 -20.02 21.28
CA GLU A 456 -22.40 -21.29 21.24
C GLU A 456 -23.22 -21.40 19.95
N TYR A 457 -23.94 -20.34 19.59
CA TYR A 457 -24.71 -20.30 18.34
C TYR A 457 -23.82 -20.46 17.10
N LEU A 458 -22.66 -19.81 17.05
CA LEU A 458 -21.71 -19.97 15.94
C LEU A 458 -21.12 -21.38 15.85
N HIS A 459 -20.88 -22.03 16.99
CA HIS A 459 -20.27 -23.36 17.02
C HIS A 459 -21.27 -24.48 16.75
N ASN A 460 -22.49 -24.36 17.27
CA ASN A 460 -23.46 -25.45 17.34
C ASN A 460 -24.84 -25.12 16.72
N GLY A 461 -25.15 -23.84 16.54
CA GLY A 461 -26.46 -23.36 16.08
C GLY A 461 -26.60 -23.17 14.57
N THR A 462 -25.54 -23.42 13.81
CA THR A 462 -25.47 -23.29 12.34
C THR A 462 -25.19 -24.63 11.66
N ASP A 463 -25.54 -24.76 10.36
CA ASP A 463 -25.34 -26.01 9.58
C ASP A 463 -23.86 -26.44 9.46
N SER A 464 -22.94 -25.52 9.73
CA SER A 464 -21.50 -25.77 9.80
C SER A 464 -20.93 -24.97 10.97
N ALA A 465 -19.96 -25.54 11.68
CA ALA A 465 -19.36 -24.87 12.83
C ALA A 465 -18.54 -23.67 12.37
N VAL A 466 -18.76 -22.52 12.99
CA VAL A 466 -18.10 -21.25 12.62
C VAL A 466 -17.11 -20.86 13.69
N VAL A 467 -15.83 -20.76 13.33
CA VAL A 467 -14.80 -20.20 14.22
C VAL A 467 -14.59 -18.73 13.90
N HIS A 468 -14.83 -17.84 14.86
CA HIS A 468 -14.67 -16.39 14.69
C HIS A 468 -13.21 -15.99 14.36
N GLY A 469 -12.23 -16.59 15.02
CA GLY A 469 -10.80 -16.40 14.75
C GLY A 469 -10.19 -15.07 15.24
N ASP A 470 -10.97 -14.19 15.88
CA ASP A 470 -10.48 -12.92 16.45
C ASP A 470 -11.39 -12.40 17.57
N LEU A 471 -11.80 -13.28 18.50
CA LEU A 471 -12.67 -12.87 19.60
C LEU A 471 -11.86 -12.13 20.68
N LYS A 472 -12.18 -10.85 20.91
CA LYS A 472 -11.51 -9.95 21.87
C LYS A 472 -12.44 -8.79 22.28
N PRO A 473 -12.18 -8.08 23.39
CA PRO A 473 -13.01 -6.98 23.86
C PRO A 473 -13.27 -5.87 22.84
N SER A 474 -12.31 -5.56 21.95
CA SER A 474 -12.50 -4.53 20.91
C SER A 474 -13.56 -4.92 19.86
N ASN A 475 -13.83 -6.22 19.73
CA ASN A 475 -14.78 -6.79 18.77
C ASN A 475 -16.14 -7.10 19.41
N ILE A 476 -16.33 -6.76 20.69
CA ILE A 476 -17.60 -6.84 21.41
C ILE A 476 -18.17 -5.42 21.53
N LEU A 477 -19.29 -5.16 20.88
CA LEU A 477 -19.98 -3.86 20.93
C LEU A 477 -21.18 -3.91 21.90
N LEU A 478 -21.41 -2.83 22.63
CA LEU A 478 -22.49 -2.68 23.59
C LEU A 478 -23.56 -1.73 23.05
N ASP A 479 -24.81 -2.19 22.99
CA ASP A 479 -25.96 -1.33 22.66
C ASP A 479 -26.41 -0.48 23.84
N ASP A 480 -27.50 0.26 23.66
CA ASP A 480 -28.02 1.24 24.61
C ASP A 480 -28.45 0.59 25.93
N GLU A 481 -28.86 -0.68 25.88
CA GLU A 481 -29.24 -1.52 27.02
C GLU A 481 -28.07 -2.30 27.65
N MET A 482 -26.83 -2.07 27.20
CA MET A 482 -25.61 -2.81 27.60
C MET A 482 -25.59 -4.28 27.17
N THR A 483 -26.38 -4.65 26.17
CA THR A 483 -26.37 -6.00 25.57
C THR A 483 -25.16 -6.16 24.66
N ALA A 484 -24.43 -7.26 24.82
CA ALA A 484 -23.20 -7.49 24.06
C ALA A 484 -23.47 -8.10 22.67
N HIS A 485 -22.77 -7.56 21.67
CA HIS A 485 -22.85 -7.97 20.27
C HIS A 485 -21.45 -8.26 19.73
N VAL A 486 -21.21 -9.50 19.31
CA VAL A 486 -19.94 -9.92 18.68
C VAL A 486 -19.91 -9.45 17.21
N GLY A 487 -18.85 -8.77 16.82
CA GLY A 487 -18.63 -8.26 15.45
C GLY A 487 -17.22 -8.55 14.91
N ASP A 488 -16.95 -8.07 13.70
CA ASP A 488 -15.68 -8.25 12.96
C ASP A 488 -15.32 -9.69 12.58
N PHE A 489 -16.07 -10.23 11.62
CA PHE A 489 -15.88 -11.60 11.11
C PHE A 489 -14.82 -11.71 10.00
N GLY A 490 -13.92 -10.72 9.88
CA GLY A 490 -12.91 -10.66 8.82
C GLY A 490 -11.93 -11.85 8.80
N LEU A 491 -11.72 -12.50 9.95
CA LEU A 491 -10.86 -13.67 10.10
C LEU A 491 -11.61 -14.99 10.30
N ALA A 492 -12.95 -14.96 10.25
CA ALA A 492 -13.79 -16.13 10.51
C ALA A 492 -13.56 -17.25 9.50
N LYS A 493 -13.82 -18.48 9.94
CA LYS A 493 -13.68 -19.72 9.16
C LYS A 493 -14.90 -20.61 9.36
N VAL A 494 -15.40 -21.20 8.28
CA VAL A 494 -16.45 -22.21 8.32
C VAL A 494 -15.80 -23.59 8.32
N ILE A 495 -16.13 -24.41 9.30
CA ILE A 495 -15.70 -25.80 9.42
C ILE A 495 -16.90 -26.66 9.05
N SER A 496 -16.92 -27.17 7.82
CA SER A 496 -18.00 -28.04 7.35
C SER A 496 -17.85 -29.43 7.96
N ASN A 497 -18.88 -29.93 8.63
CA ASN A 497 -18.96 -31.32 9.12
C ASN A 497 -19.27 -32.33 8.00
N VAL A 498 -19.52 -31.87 6.78
CA VAL A 498 -19.81 -32.71 5.62
C VAL A 498 -18.69 -32.53 4.59
N SER A 499 -17.98 -33.62 4.30
CA SER A 499 -17.04 -33.74 3.20
C SER A 499 -17.80 -33.58 1.87
N SER A 500 -17.92 -32.35 1.39
CA SER A 500 -18.40 -32.07 0.04
C SER A 500 -17.33 -31.31 -0.73
N SER A 501 -17.19 -31.66 -2.00
CA SER A 501 -16.13 -31.32 -2.95
C SER A 501 -16.03 -29.83 -3.33
N PHE A 502 -16.66 -28.92 -2.57
CA PHE A 502 -16.46 -27.48 -2.66
C PHE A 502 -15.39 -26.95 -1.69
N ALA A 503 -14.87 -27.80 -0.79
CA ALA A 503 -13.86 -27.45 0.21
C ALA A 503 -12.40 -27.57 -0.31
N ALA A 504 -12.16 -27.35 -1.61
CA ALA A 504 -10.82 -27.56 -2.19
C ALA A 504 -9.83 -26.40 -1.98
N ASP A 505 -10.25 -25.23 -1.47
CA ASP A 505 -9.39 -24.04 -1.41
C ASP A 505 -9.03 -23.54 0.01
N GLU A 506 -9.54 -24.16 1.08
CA GLU A 506 -9.29 -23.69 2.46
C GLU A 506 -8.64 -24.72 3.39
N SER A 507 -7.87 -25.68 2.86
CA SER A 507 -7.05 -26.56 3.70
C SER A 507 -5.62 -26.01 3.86
N HIS A 508 -5.28 -25.68 5.11
CA HIS A 508 -3.92 -25.41 5.64
C HIS A 508 -3.21 -24.10 5.24
N SER A 509 -3.73 -22.94 5.65
CA SER A 509 -2.84 -21.77 5.81
C SER A 509 -1.93 -21.96 7.03
N LYS A 510 -0.62 -22.16 6.82
CA LYS A 510 0.43 -22.22 7.87
C LYS A 510 0.62 -20.93 8.69
N VAL A 511 -0.19 -19.90 8.45
CA VAL A 511 -0.09 -18.59 9.10
C VAL A 511 -1.11 -18.53 10.23
N VAL A 512 -0.63 -18.35 11.46
CA VAL A 512 -1.45 -18.07 12.63
C VAL A 512 -2.15 -16.73 12.42
N LYS A 513 -3.48 -16.70 12.58
CA LYS A 513 -4.31 -15.50 12.41
C LYS A 513 -5.11 -15.26 13.69
N GLY A 514 -5.18 -13.99 14.11
CA GLY A 514 -5.87 -13.55 15.32
C GLY A 514 -5.06 -12.50 16.07
N THR A 515 -5.64 -11.95 17.13
CA THR A 515 -4.96 -10.97 17.99
C THR A 515 -4.09 -11.68 19.04
N ILE A 516 -2.83 -11.26 19.15
CA ILE A 516 -1.89 -11.79 20.16
C ILE A 516 -2.48 -11.60 21.56
N GLY A 517 -2.36 -12.62 22.42
CA GLY A 517 -2.99 -12.65 23.74
C GLY A 517 -4.37 -13.32 23.76
N TYR A 518 -5.04 -13.42 22.61
CA TYR A 518 -6.34 -14.10 22.45
C TYR A 518 -6.26 -15.36 21.58
N ILE A 519 -5.12 -15.61 20.91
CA ILE A 519 -4.87 -16.83 20.13
C ILE A 519 -4.64 -18.02 21.08
N ALA A 520 -5.33 -19.14 20.82
CA ALA A 520 -5.15 -20.36 21.58
C ALA A 520 -3.74 -20.97 21.39
N PRO A 521 -3.09 -21.46 22.45
CA PRO A 521 -1.70 -21.95 22.40
C PRO A 521 -1.49 -23.13 21.43
N GLY A 522 -2.50 -23.98 21.21
CA GLY A 522 -2.42 -25.11 20.28
C GLY A 522 -2.40 -24.74 18.79
N GLN A 523 -2.65 -23.47 18.42
CA GLN A 523 -2.53 -23.00 17.04
C GLN A 523 -1.13 -22.49 16.70
N ALA A 524 -0.28 -22.22 17.69
CA ALA A 524 1.09 -21.72 17.50
C ALA A 524 2.14 -22.85 17.41
N SER A 525 1.76 -24.09 17.74
CA SER A 525 2.67 -25.24 17.82
C SER A 525 2.60 -26.15 16.59
N SER A 526 3.13 -25.71 15.44
CA SER A 526 3.62 -26.65 14.43
C SER A 526 4.77 -26.07 13.57
N PRO A 527 6.02 -26.09 14.06
CA PRO A 527 7.18 -25.71 13.25
C PRO A 527 8.07 -26.88 12.82
N PHE A 528 7.61 -28.14 12.85
CA PHE A 528 8.42 -29.26 12.36
C PHE A 528 7.65 -30.11 11.33
N PRO A 529 8.11 -30.18 10.07
CA PRO A 529 7.80 -31.32 9.20
C PRO A 529 8.54 -32.58 9.70
N PRO A 530 8.09 -33.79 9.32
CA PRO A 530 8.71 -35.06 9.70
C PRO A 530 10.16 -35.21 9.23
#